data_AF-A0A7K1BKG7-F1
#
_entry.id   AF-A0A7K1BKG7-F1
#
_cell.length_a   1.000
_cell.length_b   1.000
_cell.length_c   1.000
_cell.angle_alpha   90.00
_cell.angle_beta   90.00
_cell.angle_gamma   90.00
#
_symmetry.space_group_name_H-M   'P 1'
#
loop_
_entity.id
_entity.type
_entity.pdbx_description
1 polymer ?
#
loop_
_entity_poly.entity_id
_entity_poly.type
_entity_poly.pdbx_seq_one_letter_code
_entity_poly.pdbx_strand_id
1 'polypeptide(L)'
;MRDTIVGYGDFPTLYARYEELSGTEIDVDALMRHHFAFTLTNQLALGQAVRRPNVDTDLMTNMQWCYETNLFATEALAEILQVQLPTVDEPEVREGRASTPVEHMATVLKSLSVGDGAVDDEFLKYRLRALFREARHAARAIEIGDQVSNDDLDDLHQLLGHRPADWFTGEAELEAFVLADAETGTYDEELLVLFHKRNLRAHQLLGPPGSAMATHLPIQTFR
;
A
#
# COMPACT_ATOMS: atom_id res chain seq x y z
N MET A 1 8.45 4.92 -10.90
CA MET A 1 9.19 4.86 -9.61
C MET A 1 10.62 5.27 -9.88
N ARG A 2 11.12 6.24 -9.10
CA ARG A 2 12.36 6.98 -9.42
C ARG A 2 13.60 6.13 -9.16
N ASP A 3 13.79 5.61 -7.94
CA ASP A 3 14.93 4.75 -7.57
C ASP A 3 14.53 3.44 -6.90
N THR A 4 13.49 3.52 -6.08
CA THR A 4 13.06 2.53 -5.08
C THR A 4 13.06 1.07 -5.53
N ILE A 5 12.77 0.79 -6.80
CA ILE A 5 12.68 -0.57 -7.34
C ILE A 5 13.88 -0.97 -8.22
N VAL A 6 14.48 -0.02 -8.95
CA VAL A 6 15.46 -0.31 -10.02
C VAL A 6 16.88 0.13 -9.65
N GLY A 7 17.07 0.95 -8.61
CA GLY A 7 18.39 1.33 -8.10
C GLY A 7 19.20 2.17 -9.10
N TYR A 8 18.62 3.24 -9.62
CA TYR A 8 19.29 4.24 -10.45
C TYR A 8 20.34 5.09 -9.71
N GLY A 9 20.32 5.12 -8.37
CA GLY A 9 21.33 5.78 -7.54
C GLY A 9 20.93 7.16 -7.03
N ASP A 10 21.92 8.01 -6.78
CA ASP A 10 21.74 9.34 -6.18
C ASP A 10 21.27 10.37 -7.21
N PHE A 11 19.97 10.68 -7.19
CA PHE A 11 19.39 11.56 -8.19
C PHE A 11 19.85 13.02 -8.12
N PRO A 12 20.03 13.67 -6.95
CA PRO A 12 20.70 14.97 -6.88
C PRO A 12 22.00 15.03 -7.69
N THR A 13 22.86 14.01 -7.57
CA THR A 13 24.09 13.91 -8.37
C THR A 13 23.79 13.77 -9.87
N LEU A 14 22.81 12.95 -10.24
CA LEU A 14 22.42 12.77 -11.65
C LEU A 14 21.84 14.05 -12.26
N TYR A 15 21.05 14.80 -11.48
CA TYR A 15 20.43 16.06 -11.87
C TYR A 15 21.48 17.14 -12.08
N ALA A 16 22.37 17.34 -11.12
CA ALA A 16 23.47 18.29 -11.25
C ALA A 16 24.32 18.00 -12.50
N ARG A 17 24.58 16.71 -12.78
CA ARG A 17 25.33 16.31 -13.98
C ARG A 17 24.55 16.55 -15.27
N TYR A 18 23.24 16.34 -15.27
CA TYR A 18 22.38 16.63 -16.42
C TYR A 18 22.34 18.13 -16.71
N GLU A 19 22.19 18.97 -15.69
CA GLU A 19 22.17 20.43 -15.80
C GLU A 19 23.50 20.97 -16.35
N GLU A 20 24.63 20.46 -15.85
CA GLU A 20 25.98 20.80 -16.35
C GLU A 20 26.13 20.50 -17.85
N LEU A 21 25.64 19.33 -18.29
CA LEU A 21 25.80 18.88 -19.67
C LEU A 21 24.80 19.51 -20.64
N SER A 22 23.58 19.78 -20.19
CA SER A 22 22.49 20.29 -21.02
C SER A 22 22.36 21.81 -21.01
N GLY A 23 22.89 22.49 -19.98
CA GLY A 23 22.66 23.91 -19.72
C GLY A 23 21.21 24.24 -19.36
N THR A 24 20.38 23.24 -19.04
CA THR A 24 18.96 23.41 -18.67
C THR A 24 18.76 22.97 -17.22
N GLU A 25 18.25 23.86 -16.39
CA GLU A 25 17.90 23.57 -15.00
C GLU A 25 16.70 22.62 -14.93
N ILE A 26 16.72 21.72 -13.94
CA ILE A 26 15.65 20.77 -13.67
C ILE A 26 14.60 21.42 -12.77
N ASP A 27 13.37 21.43 -13.23
CA ASP A 27 12.21 21.82 -12.43
C ASP A 27 11.83 20.68 -11.46
N VAL A 28 12.44 20.70 -10.27
CA VAL A 28 12.21 19.70 -9.22
C VAL A 28 10.75 19.73 -8.75
N ASP A 29 10.12 20.90 -8.70
CA ASP A 29 8.73 21.04 -8.27
C ASP A 29 7.77 20.38 -9.27
N ALA A 30 8.03 20.56 -10.57
CA ALA A 30 7.30 19.84 -11.61
C ALA A 30 7.54 18.33 -11.49
N LEU A 31 8.78 17.88 -11.27
CA LEU A 31 9.07 16.45 -11.10
C LEU A 31 8.34 15.84 -9.91
N MET A 32 8.28 16.53 -8.77
CA MET A 32 7.53 16.10 -7.58
C MET A 32 6.04 15.91 -7.90
N ARG A 33 5.42 16.90 -8.56
CA ARG A 33 3.99 16.83 -8.94
C ARG A 33 3.71 15.71 -9.95
N HIS A 34 4.58 15.52 -10.93
CA HIS A 34 4.44 14.43 -11.90
C HIS A 34 4.64 13.06 -11.25
N HIS A 35 5.56 12.95 -10.28
CA HIS A 35 5.74 11.72 -9.53
C HIS A 35 4.51 11.40 -8.69
N PHE A 36 3.98 12.37 -7.93
CA PHE A 36 2.75 12.21 -7.17
C PHE A 36 1.56 11.78 -8.06
N ALA A 37 1.37 12.42 -9.21
CA ALA A 37 0.33 12.02 -10.15
C ALA A 37 0.55 10.60 -10.70
N PHE A 38 1.80 10.25 -11.01
CA PHE A 38 2.16 8.92 -11.51
C PHE A 38 1.89 7.82 -10.50
N THR A 39 2.20 8.02 -9.21
CA THR A 39 2.03 6.99 -8.19
C THR A 39 0.56 6.63 -7.97
N LEU A 40 -0.37 7.57 -8.18
CA LEU A 40 -1.81 7.30 -8.11
C LEU A 40 -2.34 6.42 -9.27
N THR A 41 -1.59 6.28 -10.37
CA THR A 41 -2.09 5.58 -11.57
C THR A 41 -2.34 4.09 -11.35
N ASN A 42 -1.60 3.45 -10.45
CA ASN A 42 -1.82 2.03 -10.11
C ASN A 42 -3.18 1.81 -9.46
N GLN A 43 -3.58 2.66 -8.52
CA GLN A 43 -4.91 2.57 -7.90
C GLN A 43 -6.02 2.73 -8.96
N LEU A 44 -5.84 3.66 -9.90
CA LEU A 44 -6.78 3.89 -10.99
C LEU A 44 -6.85 2.69 -11.96
N ALA A 45 -5.71 2.08 -12.28
CA ALA A 45 -5.63 0.98 -13.22
C ALA A 45 -6.07 -0.37 -12.64
N LEU A 46 -5.71 -0.64 -11.37
CA LEU A 46 -5.86 -1.96 -10.75
C LEU A 46 -7.03 -2.03 -9.77
N GLY A 47 -7.58 -0.90 -9.31
CA GLY A 47 -8.61 -0.86 -8.28
C GLY A 47 -9.85 -1.71 -8.58
N GLN A 48 -10.29 -1.77 -9.85
CA GLN A 48 -11.41 -2.64 -10.25
C GLN A 48 -11.04 -4.13 -10.19
N ALA A 49 -9.81 -4.49 -10.60
CA ALA A 49 -9.34 -5.87 -10.53
C ALA A 49 -9.16 -6.35 -9.09
N VAL A 50 -8.77 -5.46 -8.17
CA VAL A 50 -8.73 -5.75 -6.74
C VAL A 50 -10.14 -5.90 -6.14
N ARG A 51 -11.08 -5.00 -6.50
CA ARG A 51 -12.45 -5.02 -5.97
C ARG A 51 -13.27 -6.21 -6.48
N ARG A 52 -13.06 -6.62 -7.73
CA ARG A 52 -13.80 -7.69 -8.40
C ARG A 52 -12.83 -8.57 -9.21
N PRO A 53 -12.00 -9.39 -8.54
CA PRO A 53 -11.04 -10.24 -9.22
C PRO A 53 -11.78 -11.31 -10.06
N ASN A 54 -11.22 -11.62 -11.22
CA ASN A 54 -11.57 -12.80 -12.01
C ASN A 54 -10.55 -13.92 -11.75
N VAL A 55 -10.77 -15.09 -12.35
CA VAL A 55 -9.92 -16.29 -12.15
C VAL A 55 -8.45 -16.12 -12.55
N ASP A 56 -8.15 -15.14 -13.41
CA ASP A 56 -6.81 -14.85 -13.92
C ASP A 56 -6.16 -13.64 -13.22
N THR A 57 -6.84 -13.05 -12.24
CA THR A 57 -6.34 -11.88 -11.53
C THR A 57 -5.25 -12.29 -10.53
N ASP A 58 -4.06 -11.73 -10.67
CA ASP A 58 -3.01 -11.81 -9.64
C ASP A 58 -3.33 -10.81 -8.52
N LEU A 59 -4.31 -11.18 -7.69
CA LEU A 59 -4.93 -10.29 -6.70
C LEU A 59 -3.89 -9.69 -5.76
N MET A 60 -3.03 -10.53 -5.19
CA MET A 60 -2.07 -10.06 -4.18
C MET A 60 -0.99 -9.16 -4.76
N THR A 61 -0.51 -9.44 -5.98
CA THR A 61 0.43 -8.55 -6.66
C THR A 61 -0.23 -7.20 -6.96
N ASN A 62 -1.48 -7.20 -7.41
CA ASN A 62 -2.23 -5.96 -7.66
C ASN A 62 -2.46 -5.16 -6.37
N MET A 63 -2.86 -5.83 -5.28
CA MET A 63 -3.05 -5.19 -3.97
C MET A 63 -1.74 -4.59 -3.46
N GLN A 64 -0.63 -5.31 -3.56
CA GLN A 64 0.66 -4.76 -3.13
C GLN A 64 1.04 -3.54 -3.96
N TRP A 65 0.88 -3.57 -5.29
CA TRP A 65 1.16 -2.40 -6.12
C TRP A 65 0.28 -1.20 -5.77
N CYS A 66 -1.01 -1.42 -5.53
CA CYS A 66 -1.92 -0.38 -5.04
C CYS A 66 -1.42 0.24 -3.73
N TYR A 67 -1.18 -0.57 -2.69
CA TYR A 67 -0.80 -0.05 -1.38
C TYR A 67 0.59 0.59 -1.37
N GLU A 68 1.57 -0.01 -2.06
CA GLU A 68 2.93 0.51 -2.13
C GLU A 68 2.97 1.87 -2.86
N THR A 69 2.26 1.98 -3.98
CA THR A 69 2.23 3.26 -4.71
C THR A 69 1.34 4.31 -4.07
N ASN A 70 0.32 3.92 -3.30
CA ASN A 70 -0.41 4.86 -2.44
C ASN A 70 0.49 5.39 -1.31
N LEU A 71 1.39 4.57 -0.73
CA LEU A 71 2.42 5.06 0.19
C LEU A 71 3.33 6.08 -0.51
N PHE A 72 3.86 5.77 -1.70
CA PHE A 72 4.67 6.74 -2.46
C PHE A 72 3.93 8.03 -2.79
N ALA A 73 2.61 7.95 -3.07
CA ALA A 73 1.79 9.13 -3.27
C ALA A 73 1.73 10.00 -2.01
N THR A 74 1.50 9.39 -0.84
CA THR A 74 1.49 10.14 0.43
C THR A 74 2.87 10.69 0.79
N GLU A 75 3.96 9.96 0.54
CA GLU A 75 5.33 10.43 0.76
C GLU A 75 5.68 11.62 -0.13
N ALA A 76 5.36 11.54 -1.42
CA ALA A 76 5.58 12.64 -2.34
C ALA A 76 4.74 13.87 -1.99
N LEU A 77 3.46 13.66 -1.63
CA LEU A 77 2.58 14.76 -1.22
C LEU A 77 3.03 15.40 0.09
N ALA A 78 3.55 14.62 1.03
CA ALA A 78 4.13 15.14 2.27
C ALA A 78 5.33 16.03 2.02
N GLU A 79 6.21 15.69 1.07
CA GLU A 79 7.31 16.58 0.71
C GLU A 79 6.83 17.86 0.00
N ILE A 80 5.80 17.76 -0.84
CA ILE A 80 5.16 18.91 -1.50
C ILE A 80 4.56 19.88 -0.46
N LEU A 81 3.83 19.35 0.53
CA LEU A 81 3.15 20.11 1.57
C LEU A 81 4.04 20.42 2.79
N GLN A 82 5.25 19.88 2.84
CA GLN A 82 6.18 19.98 3.97
C GLN A 82 5.60 19.42 5.28
N VAL A 83 4.82 18.34 5.18
CA VAL A 83 4.19 17.65 6.30
C VAL A 83 5.07 16.50 6.78
N GLN A 84 5.27 16.38 8.09
CA GLN A 84 5.93 15.21 8.66
C GLN A 84 4.94 14.04 8.72
N LEU A 85 5.26 12.95 8.03
CA LEU A 85 4.43 11.74 8.04
C LEU A 85 4.57 10.97 9.36
N PRO A 86 3.45 10.45 9.91
CA PRO A 86 3.48 9.62 11.10
C PRO A 86 3.89 8.18 10.79
N THR A 87 4.26 7.43 11.82
CA THR A 87 4.26 5.97 11.79
C THR A 87 2.97 5.42 12.41
N VAL A 88 2.73 4.13 12.26
CA VAL A 88 1.68 3.40 12.99
C VAL A 88 2.32 2.33 13.88
N ASP A 89 1.65 2.01 14.97
CA ASP A 89 2.10 0.93 15.85
C ASP A 89 2.02 -0.42 15.15
N GLU A 90 2.87 -1.37 15.56
CA GLU A 90 2.76 -2.75 15.10
C GLU A 90 1.57 -3.42 15.80
N PRO A 91 0.59 -3.97 15.05
CA PRO A 91 -0.58 -4.59 15.66
C PRO A 91 -0.23 -5.88 16.42
N GLU A 92 -0.99 -6.16 17.48
CA GLU A 92 -0.89 -7.40 18.25
C GLU A 92 -1.40 -8.58 17.42
N VAL A 93 -0.59 -9.63 17.31
CA VAL A 93 -0.98 -10.87 16.63
C VAL A 93 -1.92 -11.69 17.50
N ARG A 94 -3.10 -12.02 16.97
CA ARG A 94 -4.11 -12.83 17.68
C ARG A 94 -4.49 -14.09 16.91
N GLU A 95 -4.91 -15.11 17.64
CA GLU A 95 -5.51 -16.30 17.03
C GLU A 95 -7.03 -16.11 16.86
N GLY A 96 -7.52 -16.40 15.67
CA GLY A 96 -8.95 -16.48 15.36
C GLY A 96 -9.41 -17.91 15.14
N ARG A 97 -10.73 -18.11 15.08
CA ARG A 97 -11.35 -19.43 14.86
C ARG A 97 -10.87 -20.14 13.58
N ALA A 98 -10.44 -19.37 12.58
CA ALA A 98 -9.98 -19.87 11.30
C ALA A 98 -8.45 -19.84 11.13
N SER A 99 -7.67 -19.47 12.15
CA SER A 99 -6.20 -19.39 12.04
C SER A 99 -5.58 -20.71 11.57
N THR A 100 -5.82 -21.80 12.31
CA THR A 100 -5.25 -23.12 11.99
C THR A 100 -5.56 -23.62 10.57
N PRO A 101 -6.83 -23.66 10.10
CA PRO A 101 -7.11 -24.15 8.75
C PRO A 101 -6.51 -23.25 7.65
N VAL A 102 -6.49 -21.92 7.82
CA VAL A 102 -5.93 -21.00 6.81
C VAL A 102 -4.39 -21.09 6.77
N GLU A 103 -3.74 -21.22 7.92
CA GLU A 103 -2.29 -21.45 8.00
C GLU A 103 -1.87 -22.79 7.37
N HIS A 104 -2.65 -23.85 7.62
CA HIS A 104 -2.42 -25.14 6.98
C HIS A 104 -2.57 -25.05 5.46
N MET A 105 -3.62 -24.37 4.98
CA MET A 105 -3.83 -24.12 3.54
C MET A 105 -2.64 -23.37 2.91
N ALA A 106 -2.16 -22.30 3.55
CA ALA A 106 -0.98 -21.57 3.09
C ALA A 106 0.26 -22.49 3.01
N THR A 107 0.46 -23.35 4.02
CA THR A 107 1.57 -24.31 4.06
C THR A 107 1.50 -25.30 2.89
N VAL A 108 0.34 -25.87 2.62
CA VAL A 108 0.13 -26.83 1.52
C VAL A 108 0.37 -26.16 0.17
N LEU A 109 -0.20 -24.97 -0.07
CA LEU A 109 -0.02 -24.22 -1.32
C LEU A 109 1.45 -23.86 -1.58
N LYS A 110 2.18 -23.46 -0.52
CA LYS A 110 3.62 -23.24 -0.59
C LYS A 110 4.37 -24.52 -0.95
N SER A 111 4.07 -25.63 -0.28
CA SER A 111 4.72 -26.92 -0.54
C SER A 111 4.52 -27.38 -1.98
N LEU A 112 3.31 -27.26 -2.53
CA LEU A 112 3.01 -27.67 -3.91
C LEU A 112 3.67 -26.78 -4.98
N SER A 113 4.10 -25.57 -4.62
CA SER A 113 4.72 -24.63 -5.56
C SER A 113 6.25 -24.63 -5.55
N VAL A 114 6.89 -24.98 -4.42
CA VAL A 114 8.36 -24.91 -4.26
C VAL A 114 8.97 -26.01 -3.39
N GLY A 115 8.17 -26.93 -2.83
CA GLY A 115 8.65 -28.00 -1.95
C GLY A 115 8.97 -29.32 -2.67
N ASP A 116 9.31 -30.33 -1.89
CA ASP A 116 9.49 -31.70 -2.40
C ASP A 116 8.15 -32.23 -2.96
N GLY A 117 8.15 -32.64 -4.23
CA GLY A 117 6.93 -32.99 -4.95
C GLY A 117 6.14 -31.80 -5.47
N ALA A 118 6.78 -30.61 -5.59
CA ALA A 118 6.20 -29.50 -6.32
C ALA A 118 5.80 -29.91 -7.74
N VAL A 119 4.70 -29.33 -8.23
CA VAL A 119 4.22 -29.60 -9.58
C VAL A 119 5.25 -29.12 -10.59
N ASP A 120 5.55 -29.89 -11.64
CA ASP A 120 6.55 -29.48 -12.66
C ASP A 120 6.07 -28.36 -13.58
N ASP A 121 4.75 -28.22 -13.78
CA ASP A 121 4.16 -27.21 -14.67
C ASP A 121 4.33 -25.78 -14.12
N GLU A 122 5.06 -24.93 -14.86
CA GLU A 122 5.39 -23.56 -14.44
C GLU A 122 4.17 -22.66 -14.28
N PHE A 123 3.15 -22.83 -15.12
CA PHE A 123 1.92 -22.04 -15.01
C PHE A 123 1.16 -22.39 -13.74
N LEU A 124 1.07 -23.68 -13.41
CA LEU A 124 0.45 -24.16 -12.19
C LEU A 124 1.27 -23.78 -10.96
N LYS A 125 2.62 -23.84 -11.01
CA LYS A 125 3.48 -23.30 -9.95
C LYS A 125 3.17 -21.83 -9.67
N TYR A 126 3.06 -21.01 -10.72
CA TYR A 126 2.73 -19.59 -10.58
C TYR A 126 1.36 -19.39 -9.91
N ARG A 127 0.33 -20.09 -10.38
CA ARG A 127 -1.02 -20.01 -9.77
C ARG A 127 -1.04 -20.45 -8.30
N LEU A 128 -0.31 -21.51 -7.95
CA LEU A 128 -0.19 -21.99 -6.56
C LEU A 128 0.53 -20.96 -5.68
N ARG A 129 1.55 -20.26 -6.20
CA ARG A 129 2.20 -19.15 -5.48
C ARG A 129 1.28 -17.97 -5.27
N ALA A 130 0.45 -17.62 -6.26
CA ALA A 130 -0.55 -16.55 -6.12
C ALA A 130 -1.55 -16.89 -5.00
N LEU A 131 -2.12 -18.11 -5.04
CA LEU A 131 -3.03 -18.59 -3.99
C LEU A 131 -2.37 -18.69 -2.61
N PHE A 132 -1.09 -19.07 -2.54
CA PHE A 132 -0.33 -19.05 -1.28
C PHE A 132 -0.28 -17.64 -0.67
N ARG A 133 -0.03 -16.61 -1.49
CA ARG A 133 -0.03 -15.22 -1.03
C ARG A 133 -1.40 -14.79 -0.53
N GLU A 134 -2.48 -15.17 -1.23
CA GLU A 134 -3.85 -14.89 -0.79
C GLU A 134 -4.17 -15.56 0.55
N ALA A 135 -3.81 -16.84 0.71
CA ALA A 135 -3.98 -17.56 1.97
C ALA A 135 -3.18 -16.90 3.11
N ARG A 136 -1.97 -16.40 2.83
CA ARG A 136 -1.18 -15.65 3.83
C ARG A 136 -1.77 -14.30 4.18
N HIS A 137 -2.31 -13.57 3.21
CA HIS A 137 -3.05 -12.35 3.46
C HIS A 137 -4.31 -12.61 4.31
N ALA A 138 -5.07 -13.66 3.99
CA ALA A 138 -6.25 -14.06 4.77
C ALA A 138 -5.89 -14.42 6.22
N ALA A 139 -4.81 -15.17 6.43
CA ALA A 139 -4.31 -15.43 7.78
C ALA A 139 -3.90 -14.12 8.48
N ARG A 140 -3.22 -13.21 7.78
CA ARG A 140 -2.83 -11.92 8.36
C ARG A 140 -4.05 -11.06 8.74
N ALA A 141 -5.11 -11.08 7.94
CA ALA A 141 -6.37 -10.42 8.27
C ALA A 141 -7.05 -11.02 9.51
N ILE A 142 -6.93 -12.33 9.74
CA ILE A 142 -7.38 -12.96 11.00
C ILE A 142 -6.50 -12.51 12.18
N GLU A 143 -5.17 -12.44 11.97
CA GLU A 143 -4.20 -12.11 13.01
C GLU A 143 -4.36 -10.68 13.54
N ILE A 144 -4.55 -9.70 12.65
CA ILE A 144 -4.47 -8.27 13.00
C ILE A 144 -5.61 -7.40 12.44
N GLY A 145 -6.49 -7.94 11.60
CA GLY A 145 -7.48 -7.14 10.84
C GLY A 145 -8.48 -6.40 11.72
N ASP A 146 -8.88 -6.99 12.85
CA ASP A 146 -9.77 -6.34 13.82
C ASP A 146 -9.11 -5.12 14.46
N GLN A 147 -7.82 -5.22 14.81
CA GLN A 147 -7.09 -4.08 15.38
C GLN A 147 -6.93 -2.99 14.33
N VAL A 148 -6.48 -3.33 13.11
CA VAL A 148 -6.36 -2.38 11.99
C VAL A 148 -7.67 -1.63 11.75
N SER A 149 -8.79 -2.35 11.70
CA SER A 149 -10.11 -1.74 11.49
C SER A 149 -10.51 -0.81 12.63
N ASN A 150 -10.18 -1.15 13.88
CA ASN A 150 -10.49 -0.31 15.03
C ASN A 150 -9.62 0.95 15.05
N ASP A 151 -8.33 0.83 14.76
CA ASP A 151 -7.41 1.97 14.70
C ASP A 151 -7.81 2.94 13.57
N ASP A 152 -8.26 2.42 12.42
CA ASP A 152 -8.79 3.23 11.33
C ASP A 152 -10.09 3.96 11.72
N LEU A 153 -10.99 3.31 12.47
CA LEU A 153 -12.21 3.95 12.98
C LEU A 153 -11.92 5.02 14.04
N ASP A 154 -10.89 4.82 14.86
CA ASP A 154 -10.46 5.79 15.87
C ASP A 154 -9.82 7.01 15.20
N ASP A 155 -9.06 6.82 14.13
CA ASP A 155 -8.54 7.91 13.30
C ASP A 155 -9.67 8.68 12.60
N LEU A 156 -10.68 7.97 12.06
CA LEU A 156 -11.87 8.60 11.47
C LEU A 156 -12.67 9.40 12.49
N HIS A 157 -12.73 8.95 13.75
CA HIS A 157 -13.39 9.70 14.82
C HIS A 157 -12.78 11.09 15.01
N GLN A 158 -11.46 11.21 14.93
CA GLN A 158 -10.78 12.49 15.08
C GLN A 158 -11.11 13.46 13.94
N LEU A 159 -11.25 12.94 12.71
CA LEU A 159 -11.54 13.75 11.53
C LEU A 159 -13.03 14.12 11.41
N LEU A 160 -13.92 13.13 11.56
CA LEU A 160 -15.36 13.30 11.35
C LEU A 160 -16.09 13.88 12.56
N GLY A 161 -15.46 13.86 13.75
CA GLY A 161 -16.06 14.27 15.02
C GLY A 161 -16.97 13.22 15.65
N HIS A 162 -17.25 12.11 14.96
CA HIS A 162 -17.94 10.93 15.50
C HIS A 162 -17.27 9.65 14.98
N ARG A 163 -17.38 8.56 15.75
CA ARG A 163 -16.83 7.26 15.35
C ARG A 163 -17.86 6.49 14.52
N PRO A 164 -17.56 6.10 13.26
CA PRO A 164 -18.46 5.26 12.48
C PRO A 164 -18.71 3.91 13.16
N ALA A 165 -19.86 3.29 12.85
CA ALA A 165 -20.28 2.03 13.47
C ALA A 165 -19.42 0.84 13.03
N ASP A 166 -18.99 0.84 11.77
CA ASP A 166 -18.17 -0.19 11.15
C ASP A 166 -17.32 0.42 10.02
N TRP A 167 -16.34 -0.36 9.56
CA TRP A 167 -15.40 0.07 8.51
C TRP A 167 -16.12 0.48 7.22
N PHE A 168 -17.19 -0.22 6.84
CA PHE A 168 -17.89 0.01 5.57
C PHE A 168 -18.61 1.36 5.58
N THR A 169 -19.27 1.66 6.70
CA THR A 169 -19.88 2.97 6.94
C THR A 169 -18.80 4.06 7.00
N GLY A 170 -17.67 3.77 7.65
CA GLY A 170 -16.53 4.69 7.71
C GLY A 170 -15.98 5.07 6.33
N GLU A 171 -15.84 4.12 5.40
CA GLU A 171 -15.40 4.43 4.03
C GLU A 171 -16.34 5.38 3.30
N ALA A 172 -17.66 5.14 3.41
CA ALA A 172 -18.66 5.97 2.73
C ALA A 172 -18.71 7.39 3.30
N GLU A 173 -18.59 7.53 4.63
CA GLU A 173 -18.54 8.83 5.29
C GLU A 173 -17.24 9.59 4.98
N LEU A 174 -16.10 8.90 4.96
CA LEU A 174 -14.82 9.48 4.56
C LEU A 174 -14.85 9.98 3.11
N GLU A 175 -15.38 9.19 2.18
CA GLU A 175 -15.54 9.61 0.77
C GLU A 175 -16.41 10.87 0.67
N ALA A 176 -17.55 10.90 1.37
CA ALA A 176 -18.43 12.07 1.38
C ALA A 176 -17.74 13.30 1.97
N PHE A 177 -16.95 13.13 3.04
CA PHE A 177 -16.18 14.20 3.67
C PHE A 177 -15.15 14.79 2.70
N VAL A 178 -14.34 13.94 2.06
CA VAL A 178 -13.29 14.35 1.10
C VAL A 178 -13.91 15.09 -0.09
N LEU A 179 -15.02 14.59 -0.63
CA LEU A 179 -15.71 15.25 -1.74
C LEU A 179 -16.29 16.61 -1.35
N ALA A 180 -16.73 16.76 -0.09
CA ALA A 180 -17.23 18.04 0.41
C ALA A 180 -16.12 19.07 0.63
N ASP A 181 -14.89 18.65 0.96
CA ASP A 181 -13.74 19.53 1.11
C ASP A 181 -12.98 19.82 -0.20
N ALA A 182 -13.27 19.10 -1.29
CA ALA A 182 -12.47 19.12 -2.52
C ALA A 182 -12.31 20.50 -3.19
N GLU A 183 -13.25 21.44 -2.98
CA GLU A 183 -13.14 22.80 -3.51
C GLU A 183 -12.22 23.70 -2.67
N THR A 184 -12.11 23.41 -1.37
CA THR A 184 -11.36 24.24 -0.41
C THR A 184 -10.01 23.67 -0.03
N GLY A 185 -9.88 22.34 0.03
CA GLY A 185 -8.68 21.65 0.51
C GLY A 185 -8.30 22.07 1.94
N THR A 186 -9.29 22.35 2.79
CA THR A 186 -9.03 22.84 4.15
C THR A 186 -8.37 21.77 5.01
N TYR A 187 -8.63 20.49 4.70
CA TYR A 187 -8.15 19.35 5.45
C TYR A 187 -7.06 18.56 4.71
N ASP A 188 -6.39 19.17 3.72
CA ASP A 188 -5.40 18.46 2.88
C ASP A 188 -4.28 17.80 3.72
N GLU A 189 -3.76 18.49 4.73
CA GLU A 189 -2.70 17.96 5.59
C GLU A 189 -3.22 16.83 6.51
N GLU A 190 -4.40 17.01 7.11
CA GLU A 190 -5.05 16.00 7.96
C GLU A 190 -5.43 14.75 7.17
N LEU A 191 -5.96 14.92 5.96
CA LEU A 191 -6.30 13.84 5.04
C LEU A 191 -5.04 13.10 4.58
N LEU A 192 -3.96 13.81 4.26
CA LEU A 192 -2.67 13.20 3.95
C LEU A 192 -2.20 12.30 5.11
N VAL A 193 -2.21 12.82 6.34
CA VAL A 193 -1.82 12.08 7.54
C VAL A 193 -2.71 10.86 7.76
N LEU A 194 -4.02 11.00 7.59
CA LEU A 194 -4.98 9.90 7.71
C LEU A 194 -4.71 8.81 6.65
N PHE A 195 -4.61 9.18 5.38
CA PHE A 195 -4.40 8.23 4.29
C PHE A 195 -3.06 7.53 4.41
N HIS A 196 -2.01 8.22 4.86
CA HIS A 196 -0.71 7.59 5.08
C HIS A 196 -0.79 6.49 6.14
N LYS A 197 -1.40 6.77 7.30
CA LYS A 197 -1.58 5.76 8.37
C LYS A 197 -2.39 4.55 7.87
N ARG A 198 -3.47 4.79 7.14
CA ARG A 198 -4.32 3.74 6.56
C ARG A 198 -3.55 2.90 5.53
N ASN A 199 -2.73 3.53 4.68
CA ASN A 199 -1.89 2.83 3.72
C ASN A 199 -0.81 1.98 4.44
N LEU A 200 -0.21 2.46 5.53
CA LEU A 200 0.73 1.68 6.34
C LEU A 200 0.04 0.43 6.92
N ARG A 201 -1.15 0.58 7.50
CA ARG A 201 -1.92 -0.56 8.05
C ARG A 201 -2.38 -1.53 6.96
N ALA A 202 -2.83 -1.03 5.81
CA ALA A 202 -3.17 -1.84 4.65
C ALA A 202 -1.95 -2.65 4.17
N HIS A 203 -0.76 -2.06 4.20
CA HIS A 203 0.50 -2.73 3.87
C HIS A 203 0.84 -3.85 4.88
N GLN A 204 0.64 -3.61 6.18
CA GLN A 204 0.83 -4.62 7.24
C GLN A 204 -0.08 -5.86 7.08
N LEU A 205 -1.21 -5.73 6.35
CA LEU A 205 -2.11 -6.84 6.05
C LEU A 205 -1.61 -7.72 4.90
N LEU A 206 -0.74 -7.23 4.01
CA LEU A 206 -0.29 -7.99 2.82
C LEU A 206 0.48 -9.29 3.18
N GLY A 207 1.10 -9.32 4.35
CA GLY A 207 1.83 -10.48 4.85
C GLY A 207 2.43 -10.22 6.23
N PRO A 208 3.06 -11.24 6.84
CA PRO A 208 3.71 -11.08 8.13
C PRO A 208 4.96 -10.16 8.03
N PRO A 209 5.42 -9.60 9.15
CA PRO A 209 6.68 -8.85 9.22
C PRO A 209 7.85 -9.62 8.58
N GLY A 210 8.68 -8.91 7.80
CA GLY A 210 9.81 -9.49 7.07
C GLY A 210 9.44 -10.22 5.78
N SER A 211 8.16 -10.36 5.43
CA SER A 211 7.76 -10.84 4.11
C SER A 211 7.98 -9.78 3.05
N ALA A 212 8.44 -10.19 1.86
CA ALA A 212 8.65 -9.27 0.74
C ALA A 212 7.36 -8.54 0.29
N MET A 213 6.17 -9.07 0.63
CA MET A 213 4.89 -8.41 0.32
C MET A 213 4.53 -7.30 1.31
N ALA A 214 5.09 -7.33 2.53
CA ALA A 214 4.85 -6.33 3.57
C ALA A 214 6.05 -5.40 3.79
N THR A 215 7.15 -5.59 3.04
CA THR A 215 8.30 -4.67 3.04
C THR A 215 8.01 -3.46 2.18
N HIS A 216 7.84 -2.31 2.81
CA HIS A 216 7.76 -1.02 2.13
C HIS A 216 9.16 -0.47 1.89
N LEU A 217 9.40 0.12 0.73
CA LEU A 217 10.65 0.78 0.38
C LEU A 217 10.39 2.28 0.19
N PRO A 218 10.74 3.16 1.14
CA PRO A 218 10.43 4.59 1.02
C PRO A 218 10.96 5.22 -0.27
N ILE A 219 10.25 6.20 -0.81
CA ILE A 219 10.81 7.00 -1.91
C ILE A 219 12.03 7.80 -1.45
N GLN A 220 12.98 8.03 -2.36
CA GLN A 220 14.00 9.05 -2.14
C GLN A 220 13.35 10.43 -2.14
N THR A 221 13.79 11.31 -1.23
CA THR A 221 13.38 12.70 -1.23
C THR A 221 13.79 13.39 -2.53
N PHE A 222 13.04 14.41 -2.92
CA PHE A 222 13.36 15.24 -4.07
C PHE A 222 14.38 16.32 -3.71
N ARG A 223 14.40 16.72 -2.43
CA ARG A 223 15.28 17.75 -1.86
C ARG A 223 16.19 17.20 -0.77
#